data_AF-A0A929X9E5-F1
#
_entry.id   AF-A0A929X9E5-F1
#
_cell.length_a   1.000
_cell.length_b   1.000
_cell.length_c   1.000
_cell.angle_alpha   90.00
_cell.angle_beta   90.00
_cell.angle_gamma   90.00
#
_symmetry.space_group_name_H-M   'P 1'
#
loop_
_entity.id
_entity.type
_entity.pdbx_description
1 polymer ?
#
loop_
_entity_poly.entity_id
_entity_poly.type
_entity_poly.pdbx_seq_one_letter_code
_entity_poly.pdbx_strand_id
1 'polypeptide(L)' 'MDFLVEKDAEGERLDRFLAQKNTAQYTRSYIEKIIREGLVLYNDKVAKASIKLKSGHRIH' A
#
# COMPACT_ATOMS: atom_id res chain seq x y z
N MET A 1 -8.95 -2.88 -0.96
CA MET A 1 -8.76 -2.76 0.51
C MET A 1 -8.59 -1.29 0.75
N ASP A 2 -9.41 -0.68 1.59
CA ASP A 2 -9.37 0.76 1.72
C ASP A 2 -8.57 1.18 2.95
N PHE A 3 -7.43 1.83 2.73
CA PHE A 3 -6.60 2.40 3.80
C PHE A 3 -6.47 3.90 3.65
N LEU A 4 -6.56 4.62 4.78
CA LEU A 4 -6.13 6.01 4.88
C LEU A 4 -4.71 6.04 5.44
N VAL A 5 -3.80 6.73 4.76
CA VAL A 5 -2.43 6.91 5.26
C VAL A 5 -2.46 7.93 6.40
N GLU A 6 -2.19 7.48 7.62
CA GLU A 6 -2.02 8.34 8.78
C GLU A 6 -0.62 8.95 8.83
N LYS A 7 -0.41 9.98 9.66
CA LYS A 7 0.90 10.63 9.83
C LYS A 7 2.00 9.65 10.24
N ASP A 8 1.66 8.64 11.02
CA ASP A 8 2.63 7.64 11.50
C ASP A 8 3.15 6.72 10.38
N ALA A 9 2.39 6.60 9.28
CA ALA A 9 2.76 5.84 8.09
C ALA A 9 3.39 6.71 6.98
N GLU A 10 3.52 8.02 7.22
CA GLU A 10 4.12 8.93 6.25
C GLU A 10 5.60 8.58 6.03
N GLY A 11 6.02 8.55 4.76
CA GLY A 11 7.37 8.17 4.36
C GLY A 11 7.61 6.65 4.32
N GLU A 12 6.68 5.83 4.82
CA GLU A 12 6.76 4.37 4.69
C GLU A 12 6.54 3.94 3.24
N ARG A 13 7.14 2.81 2.84
CA ARG A 13 6.90 2.23 1.52
C ARG A 13 5.55 1.52 1.49
N LEU A 14 4.83 1.64 0.37
CA LEU A 14 3.52 1.00 0.18
C LEU A 14 3.55 -0.52 0.42
N ASP A 15 4.55 -1.21 -0.10
CA ASP A 15 4.68 -2.67 0.09
C ASP A 15 4.84 -3.06 1.56
N ARG A 16 5.66 -2.31 2.31
CA ARG A 16 5.86 -2.50 3.74
C ARG A 16 4.61 -2.17 4.54
N PHE A 17 3.94 -1.07 4.23
CA PHE A 17 2.70 -0.65 4.87
C PHE A 17 1.60 -1.71 4.70
N LEU A 18 1.40 -2.21 3.48
CA LEU A 18 0.41 -3.26 3.20
C LEU A 18 0.77 -4.58 3.90
N ALA A 19 2.06 -4.93 3.93
CA ALA A 19 2.52 -6.13 4.63
C ALA A 19 2.30 -6.05 6.16
N GLN A 20 2.38 -4.86 6.76
CA GLN A 20 2.12 -4.66 8.19
C GLN A 20 0.62 -4.60 8.51
N LYS A 21 -0.17 -3.91 7.68
CA LYS A 21 -1.61 -3.70 7.93
C LYS A 21 -2.46 -4.93 7.62
N ASN A 22 -1.96 -5.90 6.83
CA ASN A 22 -2.77 -7.02 6.39
C ASN A 22 -2.12 -8.41 6.54
N THR A 23 -1.47 -8.63 7.68
CA THR A 23 -0.73 -9.86 8.02
C THR A 23 -1.57 -11.13 8.07
N ALA A 24 -2.90 -11.04 8.27
CA ALA A 24 -3.74 -12.23 8.45
C ALA A 24 -4.28 -12.84 7.15
N GLN A 25 -4.43 -12.04 6.08
CA GLN A 25 -5.14 -12.48 4.87
C GLN A 25 -4.25 -12.60 3.63
N TYR A 26 -3.11 -11.90 3.59
CA TYR A 26 -2.30 -11.82 2.38
C TYR A 26 -0.83 -12.03 2.67
N THR A 27 -0.22 -12.96 1.93
CA THR A 27 1.21 -13.16 1.97
C THR A 27 1.93 -11.97 1.34
N ARG A 28 3.18 -11.75 1.74
CA ARG A 28 4.03 -10.72 1.12
C ARG A 28 4.14 -10.90 -0.40
N SER A 29 4.26 -12.13 -0.89
CA SER A 29 4.32 -12.44 -2.32
C SER A 29 3.03 -12.07 -3.05
N TYR A 30 1.87 -12.25 -2.41
CA TYR A 30 0.59 -11.82 -2.96
C TYR A 30 0.50 -10.29 -3.04
N ILE A 31 0.91 -9.57 -1.99
CA ILE A 31 0.97 -8.11 -1.97
C ILE A 31 1.86 -7.57 -3.10
N GLU A 32 3.06 -8.15 -3.26
CA GLU A 32 3.96 -7.78 -4.36
C GLU A 32 3.34 -8.06 -5.73
N LYS A 33 2.60 -9.16 -5.89
CA LYS A 33 1.88 -9.51 -7.12
C LYS A 33 0.80 -8.47 -7.45
N ILE A 34 -0.10 -8.15 -6.52
CA ILE A 34 -1.20 -7.20 -6.78
C ILE A 34 -0.70 -5.78 -7.05
N ILE A 35 0.40 -5.36 -6.40
CA ILE A 35 1.02 -4.06 -6.69
C ILE A 35 1.62 -4.06 -8.10
N ARG A 36 2.29 -5.16 -8.50
CA ARG A 36 2.89 -5.29 -9.84
C ARG A 36 1.83 -5.34 -10.94
N GLU A 37 0.70 -5.97 -10.68
CA GLU A 37 -0.45 -6.04 -11.60
C GLU A 37 -1.25 -4.72 -11.65
N GLY A 38 -0.87 -3.72 -10.85
CA GLY A 38 -1.53 -2.42 -10.82
C GLY A 38 -2.91 -2.43 -10.16
N LEU A 39 -3.19 -3.47 -9.36
CA LEU A 39 -4.45 -3.66 -8.64
C LEU A 39 -4.50 -2.86 -7.33
N VAL A 40 -3.43 -2.15 -6.98
CA VAL A 40 -3.36 -1.25 -5.84
C VAL A 40 -3.27 0.19 -6.34
N LEU A 41 -4.24 1.01 -5.94
CA LEU A 41 -4.27 2.42 -6.27
C LEU A 41 -3.83 3.25 -5.07
N TYR A 42 -2.97 4.22 -5.31
CA TYR A 42 -2.60 5.25 -4.33
C TYR A 42 -3.11 6.59 -4.82
N ASN A 43 -4.13 7.11 -4.13
CA ASN A 43 -4.83 8.34 -4.48
C ASN A 43 -5.30 8.32 -5.95
N ASP A 44 -6.04 7.27 -6.28
CA ASP A 44 -6.63 6.99 -7.60
C ASP A 44 -5.64 6.75 -8.74
N LYS A 45 -4.36 6.54 -8.43
CA LYS A 45 -3.32 6.25 -9.42
C LYS A 45 -2.64 4.92 -9.12
N VAL A 46 -2.34 4.17 -10.17
CA VAL A 46 -1.56 2.92 -10.04
C VAL A 46 -0.23 3.23 -9.35
N ALA A 47 0.03 2.53 -8.25
CA ALA A 47 1.18 2.75 -7.40
C ALA A 47 2.27 1.72 -7.63
N LYS A 48 3.54 2.13 -7.45
CA LYS A 48 4.67 1.19 -7.38
C LYS A 48 4.90 0.77 -5.93
N ALA A 49 5.37 -0.45 -5.71
CA ALA A 49 5.68 -0.99 -4.38
C ALA A 49 6.61 -0.08 -3.55
N SER A 50 7.57 0.57 -4.24
CA SER A 50 8.57 1.43 -3.63
C SER A 50 8.12 2.87 -3.38
N ILE A 51 6.87 3.24 -3.67
CA ILE A 51 6.39 4.61 -3.42
C ILE A 51 6.39 4.89 -1.93
N LYS A 52 6.84 6.10 -1.55
CA LYS A 52 6.70 6.60 -0.18
C LYS A 52 5.31 7.19 0.00
N LEU A 53 4.62 6.72 1.02
CA LEU A 53 3.28 7.18 1.38
C LEU A 53 3.33 8.62 1.94
N LYS A 54 2.24 9.36 1.73
CA LYS A 54 1.99 10.68 2.28
C LYS A 54 0.71 10.62 3.10
N SER A 55 0.74 11.25 4.26
CA SER A 55 -0.44 11.33 5.11
C SER A 55 -1.62 12.00 4.38
N GLY A 56 -2.83 11.51 4.65
CA GLY A 56 -4.06 11.97 4.02
C GLY A 56 -4.36 11.35 2.64
N HIS A 57 -3.44 10.58 2.06
CA HIS A 57 -3.72 9.83 0.83
C HIS A 57 -4.47 8.53 1.11
N ARG A 58 -5.22 8.06 0.09
CA ARG A 58 -5.97 6.80 0.15
C ARG A 58 -5.31 5.70 -0.64
N ILE A 59 -5.38 4.48 -0.13
CA ILE A 59 -5.00 3.26 -0.84
C ILE A 59 -6.27 2.44 -1.07
N HIS A 60 -6.46 1.96 -2.30
CA HIS A 60 -7.58 1.10 -2.71
C HIS A 60 -7.06 -0.25 -3.22
#